data_AF-A0A7R9HMR4-F1
#
_entry.id   AF-A0A7R9HMR4-F1
#
_cell.length_a   1.000
_cell.length_b   1.000
_cell.length_c   1.000
_cell.angle_alpha   90.00
_cell.angle_beta   90.00
_cell.angle_gamma   90.00
#
_symmetry.space_group_name_H-M   'P 1'
#
loop_
_entity.id
_entity.type
_entity.pdbx_description
1 polymer ?
#
loop_
_entity_poly.entity_id
_entity_poly.type
_entity_poly.pdbx_seq_one_letter_code
_entity_poly.pdbx_strand_id
1 'polypeptide(L)'
;MKTIMSSWEPGAVLAQYKIQLQRALGHPTPQARVMVLQELNKVLSDGKPVSRLNESEDLLLAVLDCVCVFIQIVTDVSVNSESGLRASHTSGLLPSLMSELDSDDILLQLNALELFSKLAVTPHGFQYFRQRGVLATLADKVLNTGESPFGSLLLPGLIKFFGNVAHSWPQEILTEFPSVVKALFEVLDSSDFVLLGTVMETLGFIGTSPQGKQALHNLGKI
;
A
#
# COMPACT_ATOMS: atom_id res chain seq x y z
N MET A 1 -33.35 10.61 3.81
CA MET A 1 -32.38 10.83 2.71
C MET A 1 -32.13 9.55 1.89
N LYS A 2 -31.87 8.38 2.51
CA LYS A 2 -31.75 7.08 1.80
C LYS A 2 -32.91 6.74 0.85
N THR A 3 -34.14 7.03 1.25
CA THR A 3 -35.36 6.69 0.48
C THR A 3 -35.60 7.58 -0.74
N ILE A 4 -34.93 8.73 -0.84
CA ILE A 4 -35.11 9.69 -1.94
C ILE A 4 -34.10 9.43 -3.05
N MET A 5 -32.88 8.97 -2.73
CA MET A 5 -31.85 8.68 -3.73
C MET A 5 -32.09 7.37 -4.49
N SER A 6 -32.81 6.41 -3.90
CA SER A 6 -33.06 5.10 -4.53
C SER A 6 -34.09 5.11 -5.67
N SER A 7 -34.77 6.23 -5.92
CA SER A 7 -35.82 6.34 -6.93
C SER A 7 -35.44 7.18 -8.15
N TRP A 8 -34.20 7.69 -8.21
CA TRP A 8 -33.77 8.64 -9.24
C TRP A 8 -32.85 7.95 -10.24
N GLU A 9 -32.90 8.38 -11.50
CA GLU A 9 -31.93 7.90 -12.50
C GLU A 9 -30.50 8.24 -12.01
N PRO A 10 -29.58 7.26 -11.95
CA PRO A 10 -28.23 7.44 -11.42
C PRO A 10 -27.48 8.64 -12.06
N GLY A 11 -27.75 8.92 -13.35
CA GLY A 11 -27.18 10.07 -14.06
C GLY A 11 -27.72 11.44 -13.63
N ALA A 12 -28.96 11.56 -13.17
CA ALA A 12 -29.55 12.83 -12.75
C ALA A 12 -29.01 13.31 -11.40
N VAL A 13 -28.68 12.38 -10.50
CA VAL A 13 -28.18 12.67 -9.15
C VAL A 13 -26.83 13.38 -9.19
N LEU A 14 -25.92 12.93 -10.06
CA LEU A 14 -24.62 13.58 -10.28
C LEU A 14 -24.76 15.00 -10.83
N ALA A 15 -25.73 15.22 -11.73
CA ALA A 15 -25.99 16.52 -12.34
C ALA A 15 -26.39 17.58 -11.31
N GLN A 16 -27.28 17.17 -10.41
CA GLN A 16 -28.06 18.09 -9.59
C GLN A 16 -27.48 18.26 -8.19
N TYR A 17 -26.71 17.28 -7.70
CA TYR A 17 -26.23 17.25 -6.32
C TYR A 17 -24.71 17.13 -6.16
N LYS A 18 -23.93 17.42 -7.21
CA LYS A 18 -22.45 17.35 -7.20
C LYS A 18 -21.80 17.97 -5.94
N ILE A 19 -22.18 19.20 -5.59
CA ILE A 19 -21.64 19.93 -4.44
C ILE A 19 -22.01 19.23 -3.11
N GLN A 20 -23.23 18.73 -3.02
CA GLN A 20 -23.73 18.04 -1.82
C GLN A 20 -23.07 16.67 -1.66
N LEU A 21 -22.81 15.94 -2.75
CA LEU A 21 -22.07 14.68 -2.75
C LEU A 21 -20.62 14.91 -2.30
N GLN A 22 -19.95 15.94 -2.83
CA GLN A 22 -18.60 16.33 -2.41
C GLN A 22 -18.55 16.67 -0.91
N ARG A 23 -19.50 17.48 -0.41
CA ARG A 23 -19.58 17.81 1.02
C ARG A 23 -19.86 16.59 1.89
N ALA A 24 -20.67 15.65 1.41
CA ALA A 24 -20.99 14.42 2.13
C ALA A 24 -19.79 13.45 2.20
N LEU A 25 -18.92 13.43 1.18
CA LEU A 25 -17.64 12.70 1.21
C LEU A 25 -16.66 13.29 2.23
N GLY A 26 -16.62 14.62 2.37
CA GLY A 26 -15.81 15.30 3.39
C GLY A 26 -16.40 15.28 4.82
N HIS A 27 -17.62 14.78 5.00
CA HIS A 27 -18.32 14.85 6.29
C HIS A 27 -17.69 13.91 7.33
N PRO A 28 -17.62 14.25 8.64
CA PRO A 28 -17.00 13.39 9.66
C PRO A 28 -17.73 12.05 9.88
N THR A 29 -18.98 11.92 9.44
CA THR A 29 -19.79 10.71 9.64
C THR A 29 -19.54 9.67 8.54
N PRO A 30 -19.06 8.45 8.86
CA PRO A 30 -18.77 7.41 7.87
C PRO A 30 -19.98 7.00 7.02
N GLN A 31 -21.18 7.02 7.61
CA GLN A 31 -22.42 6.64 6.94
C GLN A 31 -22.76 7.57 5.75
N ALA A 32 -22.43 8.86 5.86
CA ALA A 32 -22.62 9.82 4.78
C ALA A 32 -21.67 9.51 3.61
N ARG A 33 -20.41 9.21 3.91
CA ARG A 33 -19.39 8.83 2.92
C ARG A 33 -19.75 7.54 2.20
N VAL A 34 -20.10 6.50 2.95
CA VAL A 34 -20.50 5.19 2.40
C VAL A 34 -21.72 5.33 1.49
N MET A 35 -22.70 6.15 1.87
CA MET A 35 -23.88 6.39 1.05
C MET A 35 -23.52 7.02 -0.31
N VAL A 36 -22.59 7.99 -0.33
CA VAL A 36 -22.12 8.59 -1.58
C VAL A 36 -21.32 7.58 -2.40
N LEU A 37 -20.37 6.85 -1.79
CA LEU A 37 -19.56 5.86 -2.49
C LEU A 37 -20.41 4.73 -3.09
N GLN A 38 -21.43 4.25 -2.37
CA GLN A 38 -22.37 3.25 -2.88
C GLN A 38 -23.17 3.77 -4.06
N GLU A 39 -23.60 5.03 -4.03
CA GLU A 39 -24.33 5.62 -5.13
C GLU A 39 -23.43 5.81 -6.36
N LEU A 40 -22.22 6.33 -6.17
CA LEU A 40 -21.21 6.43 -7.23
C LEU A 40 -20.89 5.06 -7.85
N ASN A 41 -20.80 4.00 -7.04
CA ASN A 41 -20.54 2.65 -7.53
C ASN A 41 -21.70 2.11 -8.40
N LYS A 42 -22.96 2.35 -8.01
CA LYS A 42 -24.12 1.99 -8.85
C LYS A 42 -24.12 2.74 -10.17
N VAL A 43 -23.88 4.04 -10.10
CA VAL A 43 -23.78 4.96 -11.24
C VAL A 43 -22.70 4.49 -12.23
N LEU A 44 -21.55 4.05 -11.73
CA LEU A 44 -20.46 3.49 -12.55
C LEU A 44 -20.79 2.10 -13.14
N SER A 45 -21.49 1.25 -12.38
CA SER A 45 -21.86 -0.11 -12.80
C SER A 45 -22.88 -0.12 -13.94
N ASP A 46 -23.68 0.94 -14.11
CA ASP A 46 -24.73 1.05 -15.13
C ASP A 46 -24.21 1.54 -16.50
N GLY A 47 -22.88 1.72 -16.64
CA GLY A 47 -22.15 1.90 -17.91
C GLY A 47 -22.39 3.21 -18.67
N LYS A 48 -23.19 4.15 -18.13
CA LYS A 48 -23.71 5.32 -18.88
C LYS A 48 -23.28 6.73 -18.41
N PRO A 49 -22.69 6.99 -17.21
CA PRO A 49 -22.32 8.35 -16.81
C PRO A 49 -20.83 8.57 -16.49
N VAL A 50 -19.91 7.73 -16.99
CA VAL A 50 -18.45 7.87 -16.73
C VAL A 50 -17.91 9.21 -17.22
N SER A 51 -18.38 9.73 -18.36
CA SER A 51 -17.96 11.03 -18.90
C SER A 51 -18.22 12.19 -17.94
N ARG A 52 -19.32 12.14 -17.19
CA ARG A 52 -19.76 13.22 -16.30
C ARG A 52 -19.07 13.21 -14.94
N LEU A 53 -18.64 12.04 -14.49
CA LEU A 53 -17.73 11.92 -13.34
C LEU A 53 -16.36 12.49 -13.68
N ASN A 54 -15.89 12.24 -14.90
CA ASN A 54 -14.60 12.74 -15.38
C ASN A 54 -14.58 14.27 -15.57
N GLU A 55 -15.74 14.91 -15.77
CA GLU A 55 -15.91 16.37 -15.82
C GLU A 55 -15.85 17.04 -14.43
N SER A 56 -15.59 16.28 -13.36
CA SER A 56 -15.73 16.74 -11.98
C SER A 56 -14.49 16.49 -11.11
N GLU A 57 -13.43 17.25 -11.35
CA GLU A 57 -12.18 17.20 -10.58
C GLU A 57 -12.39 17.24 -9.07
N ASP A 58 -13.16 18.20 -8.55
CA ASP A 58 -13.43 18.35 -7.10
C ASP A 58 -14.11 17.12 -6.46
N LEU A 59 -14.99 16.44 -7.20
CA LEU A 59 -15.70 15.26 -6.71
C LEU A 59 -14.78 14.04 -6.73
N LEU A 60 -13.98 13.89 -7.80
CA LEU A 60 -12.99 12.82 -7.91
C LEU A 60 -11.92 12.95 -6.84
N LEU A 61 -11.42 14.16 -6.58
CA LEU A 61 -10.49 14.43 -5.49
C LEU A 61 -11.12 14.07 -4.12
N ALA A 62 -12.38 14.45 -3.87
CA ALA A 62 -13.04 14.09 -2.62
C ALA A 62 -13.28 12.58 -2.45
N VAL A 63 -13.53 11.84 -3.54
CA VAL A 63 -13.63 10.37 -3.50
C VAL A 63 -12.26 9.77 -3.20
N LEU A 64 -11.23 10.23 -3.89
CA LEU A 64 -9.85 9.77 -3.69
C LEU A 64 -9.40 10.01 -2.24
N ASP A 65 -9.58 11.23 -1.73
CA ASP A 65 -9.26 11.57 -0.33
C ASP A 65 -10.01 10.68 0.66
N CYS A 66 -11.29 10.42 0.41
CA CYS A 66 -12.09 9.55 1.28
C CYS A 66 -11.55 8.12 1.31
N VAL A 67 -11.17 7.57 0.15
CA VAL A 67 -10.62 6.22 0.05
C VAL A 67 -9.23 6.16 0.69
N CYS A 68 -8.35 7.11 0.39
CA CYS A 68 -7.01 7.20 0.98
C CYS A 68 -7.06 7.26 2.51
N VAL A 69 -7.91 8.13 3.08
CA VAL A 69 -8.08 8.24 4.54
C VAL A 69 -8.59 6.92 5.12
N PHE A 70 -9.50 6.23 4.45
CA PHE A 70 -10.02 4.96 4.94
C PHE A 70 -8.95 3.88 5.00
N ILE A 71 -8.15 3.73 3.94
CA ILE A 71 -7.04 2.76 3.90
C ILE A 71 -5.98 3.09 4.96
N GLN A 72 -5.69 4.37 5.18
CA GLN A 72 -4.78 4.81 6.24
C GLN A 72 -5.31 4.43 7.64
N ILE A 73 -6.61 4.66 7.92
CA ILE A 73 -7.22 4.26 9.19
C ILE A 73 -7.14 2.75 9.42
N VAL A 74 -7.43 1.94 8.39
CA VAL A 74 -7.33 0.48 8.47
C VAL A 74 -5.90 0.07 8.84
N THR A 75 -4.91 0.71 8.22
CA THR A 75 -3.50 0.47 8.51
C THR A 75 -3.15 0.90 9.93
N ASP A 76 -3.54 2.10 10.35
CA ASP A 76 -3.24 2.62 11.69
C ASP A 76 -3.84 1.76 12.79
N VAL A 77 -5.10 1.33 12.65
CA VAL A 77 -5.74 0.42 13.61
C VAL A 77 -5.02 -0.93 13.67
N SER A 78 -4.54 -1.41 12.52
CA SER A 78 -3.76 -2.66 12.43
C SER A 78 -2.37 -2.53 13.03
N VAL A 79 -1.70 -1.39 12.85
CA VAL A 79 -0.38 -1.07 13.43
C VAL A 79 -0.47 -0.99 14.95
N ASN A 80 -1.50 -0.32 15.48
CA ASN A 80 -1.60 -0.03 16.90
C ASN A 80 -2.14 -1.20 17.75
N SER A 81 -2.76 -2.22 17.14
CA SER A 81 -3.29 -3.36 17.91
C SER A 81 -3.44 -4.64 17.09
N GLU A 82 -3.15 -5.78 17.73
CA GLU A 82 -3.38 -7.09 17.14
C GLU A 82 -4.88 -7.37 16.90
N SER A 83 -5.75 -6.93 17.81
CA SER A 83 -7.20 -7.03 17.64
C SER A 83 -7.68 -6.20 16.45
N GLY A 84 -7.11 -5.01 16.25
CA GLY A 84 -7.32 -4.17 15.09
C GLY A 84 -6.89 -4.84 13.79
N LEU A 85 -5.69 -5.44 13.76
CA LEU A 85 -5.23 -6.22 12.62
C LEU A 85 -6.18 -7.38 12.31
N ARG A 86 -6.63 -8.13 13.33
CA ARG A 86 -7.59 -9.23 13.16
C ARG A 86 -8.93 -8.74 12.62
N ALA A 87 -9.42 -7.58 13.06
CA ALA A 87 -10.65 -6.98 12.56
C ALA A 87 -10.50 -6.51 11.10
N SER A 88 -9.39 -5.85 10.76
CA SER A 88 -9.05 -5.43 9.39
C SER A 88 -8.92 -6.62 8.45
N HIS A 89 -8.36 -7.73 8.93
CA HIS A 89 -8.31 -8.98 8.18
C HIS A 89 -9.70 -9.60 7.98
N THR A 90 -10.47 -9.76 9.06
CA THR A 90 -11.78 -10.44 9.02
C THR A 90 -12.82 -9.67 8.21
N SER A 91 -12.72 -8.34 8.19
CA SER A 91 -13.57 -7.48 7.34
C SER A 91 -13.23 -7.56 5.85
N GLY A 92 -12.13 -8.22 5.47
CA GLY A 92 -11.65 -8.30 4.10
C GLY A 92 -10.84 -7.07 3.64
N LEU A 93 -10.79 -6.00 4.43
CA LEU A 93 -10.12 -4.75 4.06
C LEU A 93 -8.61 -4.91 3.89
N LEU A 94 -7.95 -5.57 4.85
CA LEU A 94 -6.51 -5.83 4.76
C LEU A 94 -6.18 -6.83 3.63
N PRO A 95 -6.92 -7.95 3.44
CA PRO A 95 -6.79 -8.80 2.27
C PRO A 95 -6.96 -8.07 0.93
N SER A 96 -7.95 -7.18 0.80
CA SER A 96 -8.13 -6.38 -0.42
C SER A 96 -6.92 -5.46 -0.66
N LEU A 97 -6.40 -4.81 0.38
CA LEU A 97 -5.19 -4.02 0.24
C LEU A 97 -3.98 -4.88 -0.14
N MET A 98 -3.93 -6.13 0.33
CA MET A 98 -2.86 -7.08 -0.03
C MET A 98 -2.93 -7.49 -1.50
N SER A 99 -4.13 -7.68 -2.07
CA SER A 99 -4.25 -7.97 -3.50
C SER A 99 -3.81 -6.82 -4.40
N GLU A 100 -3.82 -5.58 -3.90
CA GLU A 100 -3.32 -4.43 -4.69
C GLU A 100 -1.82 -4.50 -4.98
N LEU A 101 -1.03 -5.25 -4.19
CA LEU A 101 0.38 -5.50 -4.48
C LEU A 101 0.61 -6.24 -5.80
N ASP A 102 -0.41 -6.94 -6.30
CA ASP A 102 -0.39 -7.70 -7.55
C ASP A 102 -1.23 -7.03 -8.65
N SER A 103 -1.73 -5.81 -8.41
CA SER A 103 -2.45 -5.04 -9.42
C SER A 103 -1.52 -4.57 -10.54
N ASP A 104 -2.05 -4.29 -11.74
CA ASP A 104 -1.27 -3.67 -12.82
C ASP A 104 -0.95 -2.17 -12.56
N ASP A 105 -1.57 -1.58 -11.53
CA ASP A 105 -1.40 -0.17 -11.17
C ASP A 105 -0.22 0.01 -10.22
N ILE A 106 0.89 0.50 -10.77
CA ILE A 106 2.13 0.75 -10.01
C ILE A 106 1.93 1.74 -8.85
N LEU A 107 1.01 2.70 -8.96
CA LEU A 107 0.75 3.66 -7.90
C LEU A 107 -0.02 3.01 -6.75
N LEU A 108 -0.99 2.14 -7.05
CA LEU A 108 -1.67 1.35 -6.03
C LEU A 108 -0.71 0.40 -5.32
N GLN A 109 0.20 -0.26 -6.06
CA GLN A 109 1.24 -1.10 -5.46
C GLN A 109 2.13 -0.30 -4.49
N LEU A 110 2.64 0.86 -4.91
CA LEU A 110 3.50 1.71 -4.08
C LEU A 110 2.77 2.22 -2.83
N ASN A 111 1.51 2.62 -2.97
CA ASN A 111 0.69 3.07 -1.83
C ASN A 111 0.44 1.93 -0.84
N ALA A 112 0.11 0.73 -1.32
CA ALA A 112 -0.05 -0.45 -0.47
C ALA A 112 1.26 -0.81 0.24
N LEU A 113 2.39 -0.72 -0.47
CA LEU A 113 3.72 -1.00 0.07
C LEU A 113 4.14 0.00 1.17
N GLU A 114 3.82 1.28 1.03
CA GLU A 114 4.07 2.29 2.07
C GLU A 114 3.31 1.95 3.37
N LEU A 115 2.05 1.58 3.24
CA LEU A 115 1.20 1.21 4.37
C LEU A 115 1.68 -0.08 5.03
N PHE A 116 2.09 -1.06 4.23
CA PHE A 116 2.64 -2.32 4.73
C PHE A 116 4.00 -2.13 5.40
N SER A 117 4.81 -1.17 4.96
CA SER A 117 6.06 -0.82 5.64
C SER A 117 5.81 -0.44 7.11
N LYS A 118 4.72 0.29 7.40
CA LYS A 118 4.32 0.68 8.77
C LYS A 118 3.87 -0.52 9.60
N LEU A 119 3.16 -1.47 8.98
CA LEU A 119 2.66 -2.66 9.66
C LEU A 119 3.76 -3.70 9.91
N ALA A 120 4.65 -3.90 8.95
CA ALA A 120 5.71 -4.93 8.97
C ALA A 120 6.75 -4.73 10.07
N VAL A 121 6.91 -3.51 10.59
CA VAL A 121 7.83 -3.22 11.70
C VAL A 121 7.23 -3.53 13.09
N THR A 122 5.92 -3.78 13.16
CA THR A 122 5.27 -4.19 14.41
C THR A 122 5.40 -5.71 14.63
N PRO A 123 5.47 -6.22 15.88
CA PRO A 123 5.62 -7.65 16.12
C PRO A 123 4.49 -8.50 15.51
N HIS A 124 3.23 -8.09 15.70
CA HIS A 124 2.06 -8.81 15.19
C HIS A 124 1.90 -8.64 13.67
N GLY A 125 2.22 -7.46 13.11
CA GLY A 125 2.19 -7.23 11.67
C GLY A 125 3.27 -8.03 10.93
N PHE A 126 4.48 -8.08 11.48
CA PHE A 126 5.56 -8.90 10.96
C PHE A 126 5.20 -10.39 10.93
N GLN A 127 4.71 -10.92 12.07
CA GLN A 127 4.27 -12.31 12.15
C GLN A 127 3.13 -12.60 11.16
N TYR A 128 2.16 -11.69 11.05
CA TYR A 128 1.07 -11.82 10.11
C TYR A 128 1.56 -11.90 8.65
N PHE A 129 2.46 -11.00 8.24
CA PHE A 129 3.01 -11.01 6.87
C PHE A 129 3.87 -12.24 6.59
N ARG A 130 4.67 -12.69 7.55
CA ARG A 130 5.42 -13.94 7.42
C ARG A 130 4.48 -15.14 7.22
N GLN A 131 3.45 -15.27 8.06
CA GLN A 131 2.49 -16.39 7.97
C GLN A 131 1.67 -16.40 6.68
N ARG A 132 1.41 -15.22 6.12
CA ARG A 132 0.66 -15.05 4.86
C ARG A 132 1.53 -15.11 3.61
N GLY A 133 2.85 -15.27 3.75
CA GLY A 133 3.78 -15.33 2.61
C GLY A 133 4.03 -13.98 1.94
N VAL A 134 3.56 -12.86 2.49
CA VAL A 134 3.69 -11.52 1.89
C VAL A 134 5.15 -11.12 1.71
N LEU A 135 5.98 -11.40 2.71
CA LEU A 135 7.41 -11.10 2.64
C LEU A 135 8.10 -11.90 1.52
N ALA A 136 7.70 -13.16 1.30
CA ALA A 136 8.22 -13.97 0.20
C ALA A 136 7.78 -13.42 -1.15
N THR A 137 6.51 -13.06 -1.31
CA THR A 137 5.99 -12.44 -2.53
C THR A 137 6.72 -11.13 -2.88
N LEU A 138 6.98 -10.27 -1.88
CA LEU A 138 7.72 -9.03 -2.10
C LEU A 138 9.20 -9.30 -2.42
N ALA A 139 9.81 -10.33 -1.82
CA ALA A 139 11.18 -10.73 -2.13
C ALA A 139 11.30 -11.23 -3.58
N ASP A 140 10.35 -12.05 -4.03
CA ASP A 140 10.29 -12.51 -5.41
C ASP A 140 10.14 -11.34 -6.38
N LYS A 141 9.33 -10.32 -6.03
CA LYS A 141 9.22 -9.10 -6.85
C LYS A 141 10.55 -8.36 -6.96
N VAL A 142 11.36 -8.26 -5.90
CA VAL A 142 12.71 -7.65 -5.96
C VAL A 142 13.59 -8.35 -6.98
N LEU A 143 13.54 -9.69 -7.02
CA LEU A 143 14.40 -10.49 -7.90
C LEU A 143 13.92 -10.48 -9.36
N ASN A 144 12.62 -10.28 -9.58
CA ASN A 144 11.99 -10.36 -10.90
C ASN A 144 11.53 -9.00 -11.45
N THR A 145 11.96 -7.86 -10.88
CA THR A 145 11.54 -6.53 -11.36
C THR A 145 11.92 -6.26 -12.82
N GLY A 146 12.92 -6.96 -13.38
CA GLY A 146 13.27 -6.84 -14.80
C GLY A 146 12.19 -7.34 -15.79
N GLU A 147 11.18 -8.06 -15.31
CA GLU A 147 10.11 -8.63 -16.15
C GLU A 147 8.94 -7.66 -16.36
N SER A 148 8.81 -6.62 -15.52
CA SER A 148 7.71 -5.63 -15.61
C SER A 148 8.15 -4.35 -16.32
N PRO A 149 7.33 -3.79 -17.23
CA PRO A 149 7.60 -2.49 -17.87
C PRO A 149 7.85 -1.34 -16.88
N PHE A 150 7.33 -1.45 -15.65
CA PHE A 150 7.45 -0.45 -14.59
C PHE A 150 8.28 -0.93 -13.40
N GLY A 151 9.00 -2.05 -13.52
CA GLY A 151 9.77 -2.62 -12.42
C GLY A 151 10.86 -1.70 -11.89
N SER A 152 11.43 -0.82 -12.73
CA SER A 152 12.39 0.21 -12.31
C SER A 152 11.78 1.28 -11.38
N LEU A 153 10.45 1.48 -11.41
CA LEU A 153 9.74 2.38 -10.50
C LEU A 153 9.40 1.69 -9.17
N LEU A 154 9.11 0.39 -9.20
CA LEU A 154 8.75 -0.39 -8.00
C LEU A 154 9.96 -0.75 -7.14
N LEU A 155 11.07 -1.11 -7.80
CA LEU A 155 12.26 -1.66 -7.15
C LEU A 155 12.79 -0.78 -6.00
N PRO A 156 12.95 0.56 -6.15
CA PRO A 156 13.36 1.41 -5.03
C PRO A 156 12.42 1.33 -3.82
N GLY A 157 11.10 1.22 -4.06
CA GLY A 157 10.11 1.05 -3.01
C GLY A 157 10.26 -0.27 -2.27
N LEU A 158 10.47 -1.36 -2.99
CA LEU A 158 10.70 -2.69 -2.40
C LEU A 158 11.99 -2.74 -1.58
N ILE A 159 13.07 -2.14 -2.09
CA ILE A 159 14.34 -2.01 -1.37
C ILE A 159 14.13 -1.26 -0.06
N LYS A 160 13.44 -0.12 -0.10
CA LYS A 160 13.12 0.66 1.11
C LYS A 160 12.24 -0.11 2.09
N PHE A 161 11.25 -0.86 1.60
CA PHE A 161 10.42 -1.74 2.43
C PHE A 161 11.30 -2.75 3.17
N PHE A 162 12.12 -3.55 2.47
CA PHE A 162 12.98 -4.54 3.11
C PHE A 162 14.01 -3.89 4.03
N GLY A 163 14.54 -2.72 3.67
CA GLY A 163 15.40 -1.91 4.51
C GLY A 163 14.77 -1.54 5.86
N ASN A 164 13.53 -1.06 5.81
CA ASN A 164 12.78 -0.67 7.00
C ASN A 164 12.49 -1.88 7.89
N VAL A 165 12.06 -3.00 7.30
CA VAL A 165 11.77 -4.23 8.06
C VAL A 165 13.06 -4.84 8.63
N ALA A 166 14.16 -4.86 7.88
CA ALA A 166 15.46 -5.34 8.34
C ALA A 166 16.07 -4.45 9.42
N HIS A 167 15.75 -3.16 9.46
CA HIS A 167 16.17 -2.30 10.58
C HIS A 167 15.53 -2.75 11.91
N SER A 168 14.24 -3.16 11.88
CA SER A 168 13.52 -3.68 13.05
C SER A 168 13.79 -5.17 13.34
N TRP A 169 13.94 -5.98 12.30
CA TRP A 169 14.06 -7.44 12.34
C TRP A 169 15.27 -7.94 11.52
N PRO A 170 16.51 -7.52 11.86
CA PRO A 170 17.67 -7.74 11.01
C PRO A 170 18.03 -9.21 10.85
N GLN A 171 17.96 -9.99 11.92
CA GLN A 171 18.35 -11.40 11.87
C GLN A 171 17.36 -12.19 11.02
N GLU A 172 16.08 -11.92 11.19
CA GLU A 172 15.00 -12.55 10.48
C GLU A 172 15.07 -12.27 8.97
N ILE A 173 15.10 -11.00 8.58
CA ILE A 173 15.09 -10.64 7.16
C ILE A 173 16.36 -11.09 6.45
N LEU A 174 17.53 -10.85 7.04
CA LEU A 174 18.81 -11.12 6.39
C LEU A 174 19.12 -12.63 6.33
N THR A 175 18.50 -13.45 7.19
CA THR A 175 18.63 -14.91 7.15
C THR A 175 17.57 -15.56 6.27
N GLU A 176 16.32 -15.08 6.30
CA GLU A 176 15.21 -15.68 5.53
C GLU A 176 15.23 -15.28 4.05
N PHE A 177 15.78 -14.11 3.71
CA PHE A 177 15.80 -13.58 2.34
C PHE A 177 17.23 -13.23 1.86
N PRO A 178 18.18 -14.17 1.87
CA PRO A 178 19.58 -13.90 1.50
C PRO A 178 19.73 -13.50 0.02
N SER A 179 18.81 -13.91 -0.85
CA SER A 179 18.77 -13.52 -2.26
C SER A 179 18.50 -12.02 -2.44
N VAL A 180 17.56 -11.45 -1.66
CA VAL A 180 17.29 -10.01 -1.66
C VAL A 180 18.54 -9.26 -1.22
N VAL A 181 19.19 -9.72 -0.16
CA VAL A 181 20.43 -9.14 0.34
C VAL A 181 21.52 -9.16 -0.73
N LYS A 182 21.72 -10.30 -1.39
CA LYS A 182 22.71 -10.44 -2.48
C LYS A 182 22.43 -9.45 -3.61
N ALA A 183 21.17 -9.32 -4.02
CA ALA A 183 20.75 -8.36 -5.04
C ALA A 183 21.07 -6.91 -4.63
N LEU A 184 20.89 -6.54 -3.35
CA LEU A 184 21.30 -5.22 -2.85
C LEU A 184 22.82 -5.01 -2.96
N PHE A 185 23.63 -6.01 -2.60
CA PHE A 185 25.09 -5.90 -2.73
C PHE A 185 25.56 -5.83 -4.19
N GLU A 186 24.93 -6.56 -5.10
CA GLU A 186 25.25 -6.51 -6.54
C GLU A 186 25.01 -5.10 -7.14
N VAL A 187 24.00 -4.37 -6.63
CA VAL A 187 23.77 -2.98 -7.04
C VAL A 187 24.92 -2.06 -6.63
N LEU A 188 25.67 -2.36 -5.55
CA LEU A 188 26.80 -1.53 -5.11
C LEU A 188 27.91 -1.45 -6.16
N ASP A 189 28.04 -2.48 -6.99
CA ASP A 189 29.00 -2.55 -8.10
C ASP A 189 28.41 -2.10 -9.44
N SER A 190 27.15 -1.66 -9.46
CA SER A 190 26.43 -1.26 -10.67
C SER A 190 26.63 0.23 -11.03
N SER A 191 26.38 0.56 -12.30
CA SER A 191 26.42 1.94 -12.81
C SER A 191 25.10 2.70 -12.69
N ASP A 192 24.07 2.12 -12.06
CA ASP A 192 22.79 2.79 -11.79
C ASP A 192 22.90 3.62 -10.50
N PHE A 193 23.29 4.89 -10.65
CA PHE A 193 23.49 5.79 -9.50
C PHE A 193 22.22 6.09 -8.70
N VAL A 194 21.03 5.98 -9.30
CA VAL A 194 19.75 6.23 -8.60
C VAL A 194 19.46 5.05 -7.68
N LEU A 195 19.60 3.84 -8.20
CA LEU A 195 19.43 2.62 -7.42
C LEU A 195 20.54 2.47 -6.37
N LEU A 196 21.78 2.80 -6.73
CA LEU A 196 22.93 2.83 -5.83
C LEU A 196 22.67 3.73 -4.61
N GLY A 197 22.18 4.95 -4.83
CA GLY A 197 21.83 5.86 -3.74
C GLY A 197 20.79 5.26 -2.79
N THR A 198 19.76 4.62 -3.34
CA THR A 198 18.70 3.97 -2.54
C THR A 198 19.24 2.78 -1.73
N VAL A 199 20.10 1.96 -2.33
CA VAL A 199 20.72 0.82 -1.66
C VAL A 199 21.68 1.27 -0.56
N MET A 200 22.52 2.27 -0.82
CA MET A 200 23.43 2.81 0.18
C MET A 200 22.69 3.40 1.38
N GLU A 201 21.62 4.18 1.13
CA GLU A 201 20.74 4.69 2.20
C GLU A 201 20.14 3.54 3.01
N THR A 202 19.67 2.50 2.33
CA THR A 202 19.02 1.34 2.96
C THR A 202 19.99 0.53 3.83
N LEU A 203 21.15 0.14 3.30
CA LEU A 203 22.17 -0.59 4.06
C LEU A 203 22.72 0.25 5.22
N GLY A 204 22.94 1.55 4.97
CA GLY A 204 23.31 2.52 6.00
C GLY A 204 22.29 2.55 7.14
N PHE A 205 20.99 2.62 6.79
CA PHE A 205 19.89 2.64 7.76
C PHE A 205 19.84 1.36 8.61
N ILE A 206 19.98 0.17 8.01
CA ILE A 206 20.08 -1.10 8.75
C ILE A 206 21.28 -1.05 9.71
N GLY A 207 22.43 -0.55 9.25
CA GLY A 207 23.67 -0.43 10.02
C GLY A 207 23.64 0.61 11.17
N THR A 208 22.57 1.37 11.34
CA THR A 208 22.46 2.31 12.48
C THR A 208 22.23 1.58 13.81
N SER A 209 21.72 0.34 13.82
CA SER A 209 21.54 -0.48 15.02
C SER A 209 22.70 -1.47 15.23
N PRO A 210 23.06 -1.82 16.48
CA PRO A 210 24.07 -2.85 16.76
C PRO A 210 23.75 -4.21 16.13
N GLN A 211 22.49 -4.63 16.20
CA GLN A 211 22.01 -5.90 15.66
C GLN A 211 22.06 -5.90 14.13
N GLY A 212 21.71 -4.79 13.49
CA GLY A 212 21.81 -4.63 12.04
C GLY A 212 23.25 -4.71 11.55
N LYS A 213 24.20 -4.04 12.23
CA LYS A 213 25.64 -4.16 11.92
C LYS A 213 26.15 -5.59 12.05
N GLN A 214 25.76 -6.28 13.11
CA GLN A 214 26.17 -7.67 13.32
C GLN A 214 25.62 -8.57 12.21
N ALA A 215 24.35 -8.40 11.84
CA ALA A 215 23.74 -9.16 10.77
C ALA A 215 24.40 -8.88 9.40
N LEU A 216 24.64 -7.62 9.05
CA LEU A 216 25.36 -7.24 7.82
C LEU A 216 26.81 -7.78 7.80
N HIS A 217 27.51 -7.72 8.92
CA HIS A 217 28.86 -8.27 9.03
C HIS A 217 28.89 -9.80 8.85
N ASN A 218 27.88 -10.52 9.33
CA ASN A 218 27.78 -11.96 9.14
C ASN A 218 27.55 -12.33 7.65
N LEU A 219 26.87 -11.47 6.89
CA LEU A 219 26.65 -11.66 5.45
C LEU A 219 27.94 -11.45 4.63
N GLY A 220 28.77 -10.47 4.99
CA GLY A 220 30.05 -10.20 4.31
C GLY A 220 31.15 -11.24 4.58
N LYS A 221 30.85 -12.28 5.37
CA LYS A 221 31.74 -13.42 5.64
C LYS A 221 31.42 -14.66 4.79
N ILE A 222 30.46 -14.54 3.87
CA ILE A 222 30.12 -15.55 2.84
C ILE A 222 31.05 -15.35 1.65
#